data_AF-A0A2V5WFA3-F1
#
_entry.id   AF-A0A2V5WFA3-F1
#
_cell.length_a   1.000
_cell.length_b   1.000
_cell.length_c   1.000
_cell.angle_alpha   90.00
_cell.angle_beta   90.00
_cell.angle_gamma   90.00
#
_symmetry.space_group_name_H-M   'P 1'
#
loop_
_entity.id
_entity.type
_entity.pdbx_description
1 polymer ?
#
loop_
_entity_poly.entity_id
_entity_poly.type
_entity_poly.pdbx_seq_one_letter_code
_entity_poly.pdbx_strand_id
1 'polypeptide(L)'
;MNLSSSTADQAKAILRRNAFAFALIFLVLVKLWLVHTEEIYGSATEHDALWFLNSAKHWYWGSEYSWTAFVRPPAYPLFIAFVHLLHIPLRIGIELLQAAGYLTLVAGLRRAGVSRAVCFLSFAAMIFHPGSFQLN
;
A
#
# COMPACT_ATOMS: atom_id res chain seq x y z
N MET A 1 3.40 -18.01 45.88
CA MET A 1 2.94 -16.73 45.32
C MET A 1 4.00 -16.28 44.30
N ASN A 2 3.91 -16.76 43.05
CA ASN A 2 4.94 -16.56 42.03
C ASN A 2 4.58 -15.36 41.14
N LEU A 3 5.09 -14.18 41.47
CA LEU A 3 4.87 -12.96 40.70
C LEU A 3 6.22 -12.31 40.35
N SER A 4 6.90 -12.88 39.37
CA SER A 4 7.96 -12.20 38.62
C SER A 4 8.20 -12.98 37.32
N SER A 5 7.23 -12.94 36.39
CA SER A 5 7.60 -13.19 34.99
C SER A 5 8.51 -12.04 34.58
N SER A 6 9.73 -12.36 34.15
CA SER A 6 10.67 -11.34 33.67
C SER A 6 10.02 -10.58 32.51
N THR A 7 10.26 -9.27 32.40
CA THR A 7 9.80 -8.45 31.26
C THR A 7 10.17 -9.08 29.92
N ALA A 8 11.30 -9.79 29.86
CA ALA A 8 11.75 -10.55 28.70
C ALA A 8 10.82 -11.73 28.33
N ASP A 9 10.21 -12.40 29.32
CA ASP A 9 9.29 -13.51 29.09
C ASP A 9 7.94 -13.02 28.57
N GLN A 10 7.47 -11.88 29.07
CA GLN A 10 6.28 -11.22 28.54
C GLN A 10 6.49 -10.75 27.09
N ALA A 11 7.66 -10.16 26.79
CA ALA A 11 8.01 -9.74 25.44
C ALA A 11 8.03 -10.92 24.45
N LYS A 12 8.64 -12.06 24.82
CA LYS A 12 8.64 -13.28 24.00
C LYS A 12 7.23 -13.81 23.76
N ALA A 13 6.34 -13.77 24.75
CA ALA A 13 4.97 -14.21 24.59
C ALA A 13 4.17 -13.32 23.62
N ILE A 14 4.33 -12.00 23.71
CA ILE A 14 3.72 -11.03 22.77
C ILE A 14 4.26 -11.24 21.36
N LEU A 15 5.59 -11.39 21.22
CA LEU A 15 6.23 -11.63 19.93
C LEU A 15 5.70 -12.92 19.30
N ARG A 16 5.61 -14.02 20.06
CA ARG A 16 5.09 -15.30 19.54
C ARG A 16 3.63 -15.21 19.13
N ARG A 17 2.81 -14.46 19.88
CA ARG A 17 1.39 -14.25 19.56
C ARG A 17 1.20 -13.46 18.26
N ASN A 18 2.02 -12.42 18.08
CA ASN A 18 1.90 -11.47 16.97
C ASN A 18 2.91 -11.72 15.83
N ALA A 19 3.68 -12.80 15.89
CA ALA A 19 4.77 -13.12 14.95
C ALA A 19 4.30 -13.06 13.49
N PHE A 20 3.09 -13.55 13.22
CA PHE A 20 2.49 -13.52 11.89
C PHE A 20 2.26 -12.07 11.40
N ALA A 21 1.69 -11.20 12.24
CA ALA A 21 1.47 -9.81 11.88
C ALA A 21 2.80 -9.07 11.67
N PHE A 22 3.78 -9.29 12.55
CA PHE A 22 5.12 -8.73 12.39
C PHE A 22 5.80 -9.20 11.09
N ALA A 23 5.63 -10.48 10.71
CA ALA A 23 6.16 -11.00 9.46
C ALA A 23 5.54 -10.30 8.24
N LEU A 24 4.22 -10.06 8.23
CA LEU A 24 3.56 -9.31 7.14
C LEU A 24 4.03 -7.85 7.08
N ILE A 25 4.11 -7.17 8.24
CA ILE A 25 4.60 -5.79 8.34
C ILE A 25 6.04 -5.71 7.82
N PHE A 26 6.88 -6.68 8.18
CA PHE A 26 8.25 -6.74 7.70
C PHE A 26 8.31 -6.82 6.16
N LEU A 27 7.48 -7.65 5.51
CA LEU A 27 7.44 -7.70 4.04
C LEU A 27 6.98 -6.36 3.41
N VAL A 28 6.04 -5.65 4.04
CA VAL A 28 5.64 -4.31 3.59
C VAL A 28 6.82 -3.33 3.68
N LEU A 29 7.55 -3.33 4.79
CA LEU A 29 8.73 -2.47 4.95
C LEU A 29 9.82 -2.79 3.93
N VAL A 30 10.06 -4.07 3.65
CA VAL A 30 11.00 -4.49 2.60
C VAL A 30 10.54 -3.99 1.24
N LYS A 31 9.24 -4.13 0.90
CA LYS A 31 8.69 -3.59 -0.36
C LYS A 31 8.89 -2.08 -0.46
N LEU A 32 8.56 -1.33 0.59
CA LEU A 32 8.73 0.13 0.62
C LEU A 32 10.21 0.52 0.46
N TRP A 33 11.12 -0.21 1.08
CA TRP A 33 12.55 0.00 0.91
C TRP A 33 13.02 -0.27 -0.53
N LEU A 34 12.47 -1.26 -1.22
CA LEU A 34 12.83 -1.54 -2.61
C LEU A 34 12.35 -0.45 -3.58
N VAL A 35 11.15 0.11 -3.35
CA VAL A 35 10.52 1.05 -4.30
C VAL A 35 10.73 2.53 -3.93
N HIS A 36 11.41 2.85 -2.82
CA HIS A 36 11.53 4.23 -2.37
C HIS A 36 12.25 5.16 -3.36
N THR A 37 13.08 4.60 -4.24
CA THR A 37 13.78 5.36 -5.29
C THR A 37 12.98 5.47 -6.59
N GLU A 38 11.89 4.72 -6.74
CA GLU A 38 11.09 4.66 -7.96
C GLU A 38 9.94 5.69 -7.90
N GLU A 39 10.22 6.95 -8.18
CA GLU A 39 9.17 7.98 -8.23
C GLU A 39 8.28 7.88 -9.47
N ILE A 40 7.02 8.31 -9.32
CA ILE A 40 6.05 8.41 -10.42
C ILE A 40 6.01 9.88 -10.83
N TYR A 41 6.43 10.15 -12.07
CA TYR A 41 6.42 11.49 -12.64
C TYR A 41 5.29 11.62 -13.66
N GLY A 42 4.61 12.77 -13.67
CA GLY A 42 3.70 13.10 -14.77
C GLY A 42 4.51 13.49 -16.00
N SER A 43 4.59 12.62 -17.00
CA SER A 43 5.26 12.91 -18.27
C SER A 43 4.28 13.38 -19.34
N ALA A 44 4.69 14.37 -20.15
CA ALA A 44 3.97 14.80 -21.36
C ALA A 44 3.74 13.68 -22.37
N THR A 45 4.57 12.64 -22.34
CA THR A 45 4.44 11.44 -23.18
C THR A 45 3.40 10.45 -22.64
N GLU A 46 2.97 10.59 -21.38
CA GLU A 46 1.99 9.75 -20.72
C GLU A 46 0.72 10.55 -20.46
N HIS A 47 -0.08 10.74 -21.52
CA HIS A 47 -1.28 11.57 -21.50
C HIS A 47 -2.24 11.26 -20.34
N ASP A 48 -2.41 9.98 -19.98
CA ASP A 48 -3.25 9.57 -18.85
C ASP A 48 -2.67 9.99 -17.49
N ALA A 49 -1.35 9.86 -17.28
CA ALA A 49 -0.70 10.21 -16.02
C ALA A 49 -0.82 11.71 -15.74
N LEU A 50 -0.56 12.55 -16.75
CA LEU A 50 -0.75 13.99 -16.64
C LEU A 50 -2.22 14.38 -16.43
N TRP A 51 -3.15 13.70 -17.10
CA TRP A 51 -4.57 13.97 -16.89
C TRP A 51 -4.97 13.73 -15.43
N PHE A 52 -4.58 12.59 -14.86
CA PHE A 52 -4.89 12.27 -13.46
C PHE A 52 -4.26 13.26 -12.48
N LEU A 53 -3.03 13.69 -12.72
CA LEU A 53 -2.35 14.69 -11.90
C LEU A 53 -3.02 16.07 -11.97
N ASN A 54 -3.40 16.50 -13.18
CA ASN A 54 -4.12 17.76 -13.38
C ASN A 54 -5.50 17.73 -12.72
N SER A 55 -6.27 16.65 -12.91
CA SER A 55 -7.54 16.49 -12.22
C SER A 55 -7.37 16.49 -10.69
N ALA A 56 -6.32 15.83 -10.16
CA ALA A 56 -6.04 15.82 -8.73
C ALA A 56 -5.73 17.22 -8.17
N LYS A 57 -4.96 18.03 -8.91
CA LYS A 57 -4.66 19.44 -8.54
C LYS A 57 -5.92 20.26 -8.30
N HIS A 58 -6.98 19.96 -9.03
CA HIS A 58 -8.27 20.65 -8.94
C HIS A 58 -9.32 19.87 -8.13
N TRP A 59 -8.91 18.91 -7.30
CA TRP A 59 -9.81 18.05 -6.52
C TRP A 59 -10.90 17.38 -7.38
N TYR A 60 -10.55 17.03 -8.62
CA TYR A 60 -11.41 16.51 -9.67
C TYR A 60 -12.46 17.50 -10.19
N TRP A 61 -13.34 18.00 -9.32
CA TRP A 61 -14.49 18.83 -9.70
C TRP A 61 -14.16 20.28 -10.04
N GLY A 62 -13.02 20.80 -9.60
CA GLY A 62 -12.56 22.15 -9.92
C GLY A 62 -11.85 22.27 -11.27
N SER A 63 -11.78 21.18 -12.05
CA SER A 63 -11.08 21.16 -13.33
C SER A 63 -11.81 22.05 -14.34
N GLU A 64 -11.06 22.76 -15.19
CA GLU A 64 -11.65 23.52 -16.28
C GLU A 64 -12.47 22.60 -17.21
N TYR A 65 -13.67 23.05 -17.56
CA TYR A 65 -14.57 22.27 -18.38
C TYR A 65 -14.00 22.09 -19.80
N SER A 66 -13.83 20.83 -20.19
CA SER A 66 -13.40 20.40 -21.51
C SER A 66 -14.03 19.05 -21.82
N TRP A 67 -13.97 18.61 -23.08
CA TRP A 67 -14.51 17.32 -23.50
C TRP A 67 -13.86 16.12 -22.77
N THR A 68 -12.67 16.30 -22.21
CA THR A 68 -11.97 15.29 -21.40
C THR A 68 -12.06 15.52 -19.89
N ALA A 69 -12.68 16.60 -19.39
CA ALA A 69 -12.59 17.00 -17.98
C ALA A 69 -13.07 15.92 -16.98
N PHE A 70 -14.03 15.09 -17.38
CA PHE A 70 -14.64 14.06 -16.54
C PHE A 70 -14.67 12.68 -17.23
N VAL A 71 -13.69 12.41 -18.11
CA VAL A 71 -13.64 11.17 -18.89
C VAL A 71 -13.28 9.94 -18.05
N ARG A 72 -12.51 10.11 -16.95
CA ARG A 72 -12.20 9.04 -15.99
C ARG A 72 -12.93 9.25 -14.66
N PRO A 73 -13.21 8.19 -13.89
CA PRO A 73 -13.79 8.30 -12.56
C PRO A 73 -12.91 9.09 -11.56
N PRO A 74 -13.52 9.71 -10.52
CA PRO A 74 -12.83 10.58 -9.57
C PRO A 74 -11.91 9.88 -8.58
N ALA A 75 -12.06 8.56 -8.38
CA ALA A 75 -11.44 7.85 -7.27
C ALA A 75 -9.92 8.00 -7.22
N TYR A 76 -9.24 7.79 -8.36
CA TYR A 76 -7.78 7.90 -8.44
C TYR A 76 -7.26 9.36 -8.34
N PRO A 77 -7.84 10.36 -9.04
CA PRO A 77 -7.51 11.77 -8.83
C PRO A 77 -7.64 12.22 -7.36
N LEU A 78 -8.73 11.83 -6.69
CA LEU A 78 -8.95 12.19 -5.29
C LEU A 78 -7.96 11.49 -4.36
N PHE A 79 -7.60 10.25 -4.67
CA PHE A 79 -6.53 9.55 -3.98
C PHE A 79 -5.19 10.29 -4.12
N ILE A 80 -4.82 10.72 -5.34
CA ILE A 80 -3.60 11.52 -5.55
C ILE A 80 -3.64 12.83 -4.74
N ALA A 81 -4.77 13.55 -4.77
CA ALA A 81 -4.95 14.79 -4.01
C ALA A 81 -4.81 14.56 -2.49
N PHE A 82 -5.37 13.47 -1.98
CA PHE A 82 -5.27 13.09 -0.57
C PHE A 82 -3.83 12.72 -0.16
N VAL A 83 -3.14 11.92 -0.97
CA VAL A 83 -1.73 11.56 -0.76
C VAL A 83 -0.84 12.82 -0.76
N HIS A 84 -1.10 13.76 -1.68
CA HIS A 84 -0.41 15.04 -1.72
C HIS A 84 -0.66 15.88 -0.46
N LEU A 85 -1.88 15.91 0.08
CA LEU A 85 -2.21 16.58 1.34
C LEU A 85 -1.39 16.02 2.53
N LEU A 86 -1.09 14.73 2.51
CA LEU A 86 -0.27 14.06 3.52
C LEU A 86 1.25 14.26 3.32
N HIS A 87 1.67 14.96 2.25
CA HIS A 87 3.07 15.21 1.91
C HIS A 87 3.91 13.93 1.77
N ILE A 88 3.29 12.83 1.34
CA ILE A 88 3.98 11.57 1.06
C ILE A 88 4.18 11.40 -0.46
N PRO A 89 5.27 10.77 -0.91
CA PRO A 89 5.46 10.49 -2.33
C PRO A 89 4.35 9.59 -2.87
N LEU A 90 3.85 9.89 -4.08
CA LEU A 90 2.72 9.17 -4.67
C LEU A 90 2.99 7.67 -4.81
N ARG A 91 4.22 7.28 -5.16
CA ARG A 91 4.61 5.87 -5.21
C ARG A 91 4.37 5.17 -3.88
N ILE A 92 4.85 5.75 -2.78
CA ILE A 92 4.68 5.20 -1.44
C ILE A 92 3.19 5.10 -1.09
N GLY A 93 2.40 6.13 -1.41
CA GLY A 93 0.95 6.11 -1.22
C GLY A 93 0.27 4.91 -1.90
N ILE A 94 0.61 4.64 -3.17
CA ILE A 94 0.05 3.52 -3.95
C ILE A 94 0.42 2.18 -3.31
N GLU A 95 1.68 2.01 -2.92
CA GLU A 95 2.20 0.78 -2.32
C GLU A 95 1.54 0.50 -0.95
N LEU A 96 1.30 1.55 -0.16
CA LEU A 96 0.54 1.45 1.10
C LEU A 96 -0.91 1.04 0.87
N LEU A 97 -1.58 1.64 -0.13
CA LEU A 97 -2.96 1.29 -0.48
C LEU A 97 -3.06 -0.16 -0.96
N GLN A 98 -2.12 -0.59 -1.80
CA GLN A 98 -2.02 -1.96 -2.30
C GLN A 98 -1.75 -2.96 -1.16
N ALA A 99 -0.80 -2.66 -0.28
CA ALA A 99 -0.53 -3.47 0.91
C ALA A 99 -1.76 -3.57 1.81
N ALA A 100 -2.51 -2.48 2.01
CA ALA A 100 -3.76 -2.50 2.78
C ALA A 100 -4.80 -3.45 2.14
N GLY A 101 -4.97 -3.42 0.81
CA GLY A 101 -5.84 -4.34 0.09
C GLY A 101 -5.42 -5.82 0.22
N TYR A 102 -4.11 -6.10 0.20
CA TYR A 102 -3.62 -7.46 0.41
C TYR A 102 -3.78 -7.93 1.87
N LEU A 103 -3.61 -7.02 2.84
CA LEU A 103 -3.83 -7.33 4.25
C LEU A 103 -5.30 -7.60 4.55
N THR A 104 -6.24 -6.87 3.95
CA THR A 104 -7.68 -7.16 4.10
C THR A 104 -8.06 -8.51 3.51
N LEU A 105 -7.49 -8.88 2.35
CA LEU A 105 -7.65 -10.22 1.78
C LEU A 105 -7.11 -11.30 2.71
N VAL A 106 -5.88 -11.15 3.21
CA VAL A 106 -5.27 -12.08 4.16
C VAL A 106 -6.13 -12.20 5.43
N ALA A 107 -6.65 -11.09 5.96
CA ALA A 107 -7.55 -11.12 7.11
C ALA A 107 -8.82 -11.92 6.82
N GLY A 108 -9.41 -11.77 5.62
CA GLY A 108 -10.53 -12.58 5.15
C GLY A 108 -10.21 -14.06 5.08
N LEU A 109 -9.10 -14.45 4.45
CA LEU A 109 -8.65 -15.84 4.33
C LEU A 109 -8.36 -16.47 5.70
N ARG A 110 -7.76 -15.70 6.62
CA ARG A 110 -7.51 -16.15 7.99
C ARG A 110 -8.79 -16.39 8.77
N ARG A 111 -9.84 -15.59 8.55
CA ARG A 111 -11.18 -15.82 9.12
C ARG A 111 -11.87 -17.03 8.50
N ALA A 112 -11.60 -17.34 7.24
CA ALA A 112 -12.10 -18.53 6.55
C ALA A 112 -11.34 -19.83 6.91
N GLY A 113 -10.36 -19.76 7.83
CA GLY A 113 -9.63 -20.94 8.31
C GLY A 113 -8.40 -21.33 7.48
N VAL A 114 -8.03 -20.56 6.45
CA VAL A 114 -6.83 -20.82 5.64
C VAL A 114 -5.57 -20.72 6.52
N SER A 115 -4.63 -21.65 6.36
CA SER A 115 -3.43 -21.73 7.20
C SER A 115 -2.56 -20.45 7.11
N ARG A 116 -1.81 -20.16 8.19
CA ARG A 116 -0.91 -18.98 8.24
C ARG A 116 0.18 -19.05 7.18
N ALA A 117 0.70 -20.24 6.91
CA ALA A 117 1.72 -20.45 5.90
C ALA A 117 1.22 -20.10 4.50
N VAL A 118 0.02 -20.58 4.12
CA VAL A 118 -0.57 -20.26 2.81
C VAL A 118 -0.83 -18.76 2.70
N CYS A 119 -1.41 -18.15 3.73
CA CYS A 119 -1.66 -16.70 3.73
C CYS A 119 -0.35 -15.89 3.60
N PHE A 120 0.71 -16.29 4.30
CA PHE A 120 2.01 -15.64 4.24
C PHE A 120 2.62 -15.73 2.84
N LEU A 121 2.64 -16.94 2.26
CA LEU A 121 3.20 -17.18 0.93
C LEU A 121 2.40 -16.43 -0.16
N SER A 122 1.07 -16.46 -0.09
CA SER A 122 0.21 -15.67 -0.99
C SER A 122 0.48 -14.19 -0.86
N PHE A 123 0.58 -13.66 0.37
CA PHE A 123 0.89 -12.24 0.59
C PHE A 123 2.25 -11.86 0.03
N ALA A 124 3.29 -12.66 0.30
CA ALA A 124 4.64 -12.44 -0.23
C ALA A 124 4.64 -12.43 -1.77
N ALA A 125 3.95 -13.39 -2.41
CA ALA A 125 3.85 -13.45 -3.86
C ALA A 125 3.11 -12.22 -4.45
N MET A 126 2.07 -11.74 -3.79
CA MET A 126 1.32 -10.56 -4.24
C MET A 126 2.13 -9.27 -4.06
N ILE A 127 2.74 -9.06 -2.90
CA ILE A 127 3.45 -7.81 -2.59
C ILE A 127 4.78 -7.66 -3.35
N PHE A 128 5.42 -8.78 -3.69
CA PHE A 128 6.64 -8.79 -4.52
C PHE A 128 6.36 -9.19 -5.98
N HIS A 129 5.13 -9.01 -6.45
CA HIS A 129 4.80 -9.32 -7.84
C HIS A 129 5.66 -8.47 -8.80
N PRO A 130 6.32 -9.05 -9.82
CA PRO A 130 7.31 -8.34 -10.65
C PRO A 130 6.74 -7.12 -11.38
N GLY A 131 5.47 -7.18 -11.80
CA GLY A 131 4.79 -6.05 -12.44
C GLY A 131 4.51 -4.85 -11.53
N SER A 132 4.84 -4.93 -10.23
CA SER A 132 4.75 -3.81 -9.26
C SER A 132 6.07 -3.05 -9.08
N PHE A 133 7.07 -3.34 -9.90
CA PHE A 133 8.37 -2.66 -9.92
C PHE A 133 8.56 -2.01 -11.29
N GLN A 134 9.21 -0.84 -11.32
CA GLN A 134 9.73 -0.27 -12.55
C GLN A 134 11.00 -1.04 -12.92
N LEU A 135 10.82 -2.19 -13.58
CA LEU A 135 11.93 -2.89 -14.21
C LEU A 135 12.31 -2.09 -15.47
N ASN A 136 13.39 -1.32 -15.36
CA ASN A 136 14.06 -0.69 -16.50
C ASN A 136 14.57 -1.73 -17.50
#